data_AF-A0ABD0QN17-F1
#
_entry.id   AF-A0ABD0QN17-F1
#
_cell.length_a   1.000
_cell.length_b   1.000
_cell.length_c   1.000
_cell.angle_alpha   90.00
_cell.angle_beta   90.00
_cell.angle_gamma   90.00
#
_symmetry.space_group_name_H-M   'P 1'
#
loop_
_entity.id
_entity.type
_entity.pdbx_description
1 polymer ?
#
loop_
_entity_poly.entity_id
_entity_poly.type
_entity_poly.pdbx_seq_one_letter_code
_entity_poly.pdbx_strand_id
1 'polypeptide(L)' 'VWFYNQGWHSLVSFLNVASNSILRGNLPAGRRAEEFGITTFNHPLNLTKEQLSFAAL' A
#
# COMPACT_ATOMS: atom_id res chain seq x y z
N VAL A 1 -9.35 -8.51 5.04
CA VAL A 1 -8.03 -8.80 5.65
C VAL A 1 -8.10 -8.47 7.12
N TRP A 2 -7.56 -9.33 7.99
CA TRP A 2 -7.31 -8.99 9.39
C TRP A 2 -5.88 -8.48 9.48
N PHE A 3 -5.65 -7.37 10.17
CA PHE A 3 -4.33 -6.74 10.28
C PHE A 3 -4.14 -6.11 11.66
N TYR A 4 -2.89 -5.84 12.02
CA TYR A 4 -2.54 -5.24 13.30
C TYR A 4 -2.65 -3.71 13.25
N ASN A 5 -3.68 -3.15 13.86
CA ASN A 5 -3.98 -1.72 13.74
C ASN A 5 -3.01 -0.78 14.48
N GLN A 6 -2.10 -1.30 15.32
CA GLN A 6 -1.06 -0.45 15.95
C GLN A 6 0.16 -0.24 15.04
N GLY A 7 0.27 -0.96 13.91
CA GLY A 7 1.34 -0.75 12.95
C GLY A 7 1.02 0.39 11.97
N TRP A 8 1.90 1.40 11.91
CA TRP A 8 1.73 2.60 11.07
C TRP A 8 1.43 2.30 9.60
N HIS A 9 2.10 1.31 9.01
CA HIS A 9 1.88 0.89 7.62
C HIS A 9 1.05 -0.40 7.49
N SER A 10 0.53 -0.96 8.58
CA SER A 10 -0.06 -2.30 8.56
C SER A 10 -1.28 -2.40 7.64
N LEU A 11 -2.17 -1.40 7.66
CA LEU A 11 -3.37 -1.43 6.81
C LEU A 11 -2.99 -1.51 5.32
N VAL A 12 -2.13 -0.60 4.87
CA VAL A 12 -1.76 -0.48 3.45
C VAL A 12 -0.92 -1.66 2.96
N SER A 13 -0.05 -2.21 3.81
CA SER A 13 0.73 -3.42 3.48
C SER A 13 -0.16 -4.64 3.25
N PHE A 14 -1.12 -4.90 4.16
CA PHE A 14 -2.01 -6.05 4.03
C PHE A 14 -2.98 -5.91 2.87
N LEU A 15 -3.43 -4.69 2.56
CA LEU A 15 -4.22 -4.43 1.35
C LEU A 15 -3.42 -4.71 0.07
N ASN A 16 -2.16 -4.27 -0.02
CA ASN A 16 -1.32 -4.56 -1.18
C ASN A 16 -1.07 -6.07 -1.36
N VAL A 17 -0.87 -6.80 -0.25
CA VAL A 17 -0.76 -8.27 -0.29
C VAL A 17 -2.03 -8.91 -0.84
N ALA A 18 -3.21 -8.51 -0.35
CA ALA A 18 -4.48 -9.04 -0.83
C ALA A 18 -4.71 -8.75 -2.32
N SER A 19 -4.42 -7.53 -2.78
CA SER A 19 -4.50 -7.15 -4.19
C SER A 19 -3.57 -7.98 -5.07
N ASN A 20 -2.33 -8.21 -4.63
CA ASN A 20 -1.39 -9.08 -5.35
C ASN A 20 -1.86 -10.55 -5.40
N SER A 21 -2.49 -11.05 -4.34
CA SER A 21 -3.08 -12.40 -4.33
C SER A 21 -4.23 -12.51 -5.34
N ILE A 22 -5.09 -11.49 -5.45
CA ILE A 22 -6.14 -11.44 -6.47
C ILE A 22 -5.52 -11.42 -7.87
N LEU A 23 -4.51 -10.57 -8.11
CA LEU A 23 -3.80 -10.51 -9.41
C LEU A 23 -3.26 -11.89 -9.81
N ARG A 24 -2.50 -12.52 -8.91
CA ARG A 24 -1.82 -13.81 -9.18
C ARG A 24 -2.81 -14.97 -9.30
N GLY A 25 -3.91 -14.95 -8.55
CA GLY A 25 -4.96 -15.95 -8.61
C GLY A 25 -5.80 -15.91 -9.90
N ASN A 26 -5.77 -14.79 -10.63
CA ASN A 26 -6.53 -14.60 -11.88
C ASN A 26 -5.63 -14.65 -13.14
N LEU A 27 -4.37 -15.08 -13.02
CA LEU A 27 -3.50 -15.20 -14.19
C LEU A 27 -3.96 -16.35 -15.11
N PRO A 28 -3.84 -16.19 -16.44
CA PRO A 28 -4.03 -17.29 -17.37
C PRO A 28 -3.05 -18.45 -17.10
N ALA A 29 -3.45 -19.66 -17.48
CA ALA A 29 -2.58 -20.83 -17.39
C ALA A 29 -1.26 -20.62 -18.14
N GLY A 30 -0.17 -21.15 -17.59
CA GLY A 30 1.18 -21.03 -18.17
C GLY A 30 1.93 -19.74 -17.84
N ARG A 31 1.33 -18.80 -17.10
CA ARG A 31 2.04 -17.64 -16.56
C ARG A 31 2.74 -17.97 -15.24
N ARG A 32 3.94 -17.44 -15.04
CA ARG A 32 4.66 -17.55 -13.76
C ARG A 32 4.23 -16.42 -12.84
N ALA A 33 3.66 -16.75 -11.68
CA ALA A 33 3.09 -15.75 -10.78
C ALA A 33 4.14 -14.78 -10.21
N GLU A 34 5.40 -15.23 -10.10
CA GLU A 34 6.52 -14.41 -9.61
C GLU A 34 6.84 -13.20 -10.51
N GLU A 35 6.50 -13.26 -11.80
CA GLU A 35 6.71 -12.16 -12.75
C GLU A 35 5.71 -11.02 -12.60
N PHE A 36 4.62 -11.23 -11.85
CA PHE A 36 3.53 -10.27 -11.69
C PHE A 36 3.48 -9.76 -10.26
N GLY A 37 3.52 -8.43 -10.13
CA GLY A 37 3.45 -7.78 -8.83
C GLY A 37 3.04 -6.31 -8.95
N ILE A 38 2.28 -5.86 -7.95
CA ILE A 38 1.96 -4.46 -7.72
C ILE A 38 2.74 -4.01 -6.49
N THR A 39 3.51 -2.93 -6.65
CA THR A 39 4.18 -2.26 -5.53
C THR A 39 3.45 -0.97 -5.22
N THR A 40 3.11 -0.76 -3.95
CA THR A 40 2.45 0.46 -3.49
C THR A 40 3.43 1.33 -2.74
N PHE A 41 3.48 2.61 -3.10
CA PHE A 41 4.25 3.63 -2.40
C PHE A 41 3.30 4.65 -1.80
N ASN A 42 3.48 4.98 -0.51
CA ASN A 42 2.79 6.10 0.09
C ASN A 42 3.71 7.31 0.02
N HIS A 43 3.29 8.34 -0.71
CA HIS A 43 4.02 9.59 -0.87
C HIS A 43 3.17 10.73 -0.30
N PRO A 44 3.54 11.30 0.86
CA PRO A 44 2.84 12.44 1.44
C PRO A 44 2.83 13.63 0.47
N LEU A 45 1.78 14.44 0.53
CA LEU A 45 1.73 15.71 -0.16
C LEU A 45 2.50 16.78 0.63
N ASN A 46 2.94 17.82 -0.07
CA ASN A 46 3.50 18.99 0.58
C ASN A 46 2.46 19.62 1.53
N LEU A 47 2.94 20.10 2.66
CA LEU A 47 2.11 20.76 3.66
C LEU A 47 1.59 22.10 3.11
N THR A 48 0.38 22.48 3.53
CA THR A 48 -0.16 23.81 3.27
C THR A 48 0.51 24.86 4.15
N LYS A 49 0.27 26.15 3.87
CA LYS A 49 0.81 27.26 4.67
C LYS A 49 0.35 27.17 6.13
N GLU A 50 -0.90 26.81 6.34
CA GLU A 50 -1.54 26.68 7.65
C GLU A 50 -0.93 25.51 8.42
N GLN A 51 -0.71 24.37 7.76
CA GLN A 51 -0.07 23.20 8.37
C GLN A 51 1.39 23.46 8.75
N LEU A 52 2.15 24.17 7.91
CA LEU A 52 3.52 24.59 8.22
C LEU A 52 3.56 25.57 9.40
N SER A 53 2.64 26.53 9.43
CA SER A 53 2.54 27.49 10.54
C SER A 53 2.20 26.78 11.84
N PHE A 54 1.30 25.79 11.81
CA PHE A 54 0.96 24.97 12.98
C PHE A 54 2.14 24.14 13.50
N ALA A 55 2.93 23.54 12.61
CA ALA A 55 4.08 22.72 13.01
C ALA A 55 5.27 23.54 13.58
N ALA A 56 5.30 24.85 13.33
CA ALA A 56 6.34 25.76 13.81
C ALA A 56 6.05 26.38 15.19
N LEU A 57 4.82 26.19 15.72
CA LEU A 57 4.40 26.60 17.07
C LEU A 57 4.84 25.56 18.11
#